data_AF-A0A916TVL0-F1
#
_entry.id   AF-A0A916TVL0-F1
#
_cell.length_a   1.000
_cell.length_b   1.000
_cell.length_c   1.000
_cell.angle_alpha   90.00
_cell.angle_beta   90.00
_cell.angle_gamma   90.00
#
_symmetry.space_group_name_H-M   'P 1'
#
loop_
_entity.id
_entity.type
_entity.pdbx_description
1 polymer ?
#
loop_
_entity_poly.entity_id
_entity_poly.type
_entity_poly.pdbx_seq_one_letter_code
_entity_poly.pdbx_strand_id
1 'polypeptide(L)'
;MVDPAAQDVLEQVAPEVLEPFSETGRYGRHPTFARITTPEKLLSALPYGAARTAALDAALAPIRVTPAASRARCARYDSEPPELPDTIERPSMLVFDKITGFRDAPSVDAAQAAFERMAQARGWGLFRTDNAAIFNPRDLRRFDVVVWNNVSGDALTIDQRAAFRSWIEQGGGFAAIHGSAGDPVYFWDWYIDTLIGARFLEHTGQPHFQAARVVIDDPESWIVRGIGPDWTMTEEWYSFKSNPRTAGAHVLATLDETTYDPISRRGEDLRMGDHPIAWTRCVKNGRSFYTAIGHRPESYVEPHSAILLERGIAWAMGIGDTHCRAGREKQGSARGKLDPQR
;
A
#
# COMPACT_ATOMS: atom_id res chain seq x y z
N MET A 1 -9.95 8.06 -18.79
CA MET A 1 -10.52 8.96 -19.80
C MET A 1 -12.02 8.79 -19.76
N VAL A 2 -12.73 9.87 -19.48
CA VAL A 2 -14.21 9.88 -19.44
C VAL A 2 -14.76 10.83 -20.51
N ASP A 3 -13.85 11.41 -21.30
CA ASP A 3 -14.14 12.34 -22.38
C ASP A 3 -13.92 11.58 -23.70
N PRO A 4 -14.94 11.43 -24.55
CA PRO A 4 -14.83 10.70 -25.82
C PRO A 4 -13.72 11.22 -26.72
N ALA A 5 -13.49 12.54 -26.77
CA ALA A 5 -12.44 13.11 -27.62
C ALA A 5 -11.04 12.69 -27.17
N ALA A 6 -10.84 12.55 -25.85
CA ALA A 6 -9.58 12.06 -25.31
C ALA A 6 -9.40 10.54 -25.57
N GLN A 7 -10.50 9.78 -25.57
CA GLN A 7 -10.48 8.36 -25.92
C GLN A 7 -10.10 8.16 -27.39
N ASP A 8 -10.70 8.92 -28.30
CA ASP A 8 -10.40 8.87 -29.73
C ASP A 8 -8.92 9.16 -29.99
N VAL A 9 -8.34 10.16 -29.31
CA VAL A 9 -6.90 10.43 -29.39
C VAL A 9 -6.06 9.25 -28.92
N LEU A 10 -6.44 8.60 -27.82
CA LEU A 10 -5.70 7.45 -27.29
C LEU A 10 -5.80 6.24 -28.19
N GLU A 11 -6.96 5.99 -28.81
CA GLU A 11 -7.15 4.93 -29.82
C GLU A 11 -6.35 5.19 -31.10
N GLN A 12 -6.21 6.45 -31.53
CA GLN A 12 -5.49 6.81 -32.75
C GLN A 12 -3.97 6.85 -32.56
N VAL A 13 -3.51 7.41 -31.45
CA VAL A 13 -2.09 7.74 -31.25
C VAL A 13 -1.33 6.61 -30.54
N ALA A 14 -1.99 5.89 -29.64
CA ALA A 14 -1.35 4.86 -28.82
C ALA A 14 -2.33 3.71 -28.46
N PRO A 15 -2.96 3.04 -29.44
CA PRO A 15 -3.95 1.98 -29.17
C PRO A 15 -3.41 0.84 -28.29
N GLU A 16 -2.09 0.60 -28.34
CA GLU A 16 -1.40 -0.38 -27.49
C GLU A 16 -1.60 -0.16 -25.98
N VAL A 17 -1.84 1.09 -25.54
CA VAL A 17 -2.05 1.38 -24.11
C VAL A 17 -3.44 0.99 -23.63
N LEU A 18 -4.36 0.67 -24.54
CA LEU A 18 -5.73 0.27 -24.23
C LEU A 18 -5.87 -1.25 -24.09
N GLU A 19 -4.97 -2.03 -24.68
CA GLU A 19 -5.00 -3.49 -24.65
C GLU A 19 -5.10 -4.05 -23.21
N PRO A 20 -4.28 -3.58 -22.23
CA PRO A 20 -4.36 -4.04 -20.85
C PRO A 20 -5.68 -3.70 -20.16
N PHE A 21 -6.44 -2.74 -20.72
CA PHE A 21 -7.70 -2.23 -20.20
C PHE A 21 -8.91 -2.61 -21.07
N SER A 22 -8.78 -3.64 -21.90
CA SER A 22 -9.91 -4.24 -22.60
C SER A 22 -10.79 -5.02 -21.61
N GLU A 23 -11.96 -5.49 -22.05
CA GLU A 23 -12.83 -6.35 -21.22
C GLU A 23 -12.13 -7.64 -20.76
N THR A 24 -11.23 -8.17 -21.58
CA THR A 24 -10.40 -9.35 -21.31
C THR A 24 -9.01 -8.98 -20.77
N GLY A 25 -8.71 -7.69 -20.67
CA GLY A 25 -7.44 -7.15 -20.24
C GLY A 25 -7.24 -7.22 -18.73
N ARG A 26 -5.98 -7.21 -18.30
CA ARG A 26 -5.55 -7.35 -16.89
C ARG A 26 -6.23 -6.35 -15.93
N TYR A 27 -6.61 -5.17 -16.40
CA TYR A 27 -7.12 -4.07 -15.55
C TYR A 27 -8.58 -3.70 -15.82
N GLY A 28 -9.27 -4.40 -16.75
CA GLY A 28 -10.63 -4.08 -17.18
C GLY A 28 -10.75 -2.71 -17.87
N ARG A 29 -11.98 -2.26 -18.18
CA ARG A 29 -12.25 -1.12 -19.08
C ARG A 29 -11.49 0.17 -18.77
N HIS A 30 -10.85 0.74 -19.82
CA HIS A 30 -10.10 1.99 -20.01
C HIS A 30 -9.27 2.56 -18.83
N PRO A 31 -8.06 3.12 -19.11
CA PRO A 31 -7.28 3.80 -18.07
C PRO A 31 -8.03 5.02 -17.54
N THR A 32 -8.18 5.11 -16.22
CA THR A 32 -8.61 6.33 -15.52
C THR A 32 -7.47 6.85 -14.66
N PHE A 33 -7.47 8.13 -14.29
CA PHE A 33 -6.49 8.68 -13.36
C PHE A 33 -6.53 8.04 -11.96
N ALA A 34 -7.53 7.19 -11.66
CA ALA A 34 -7.59 6.46 -10.40
C ALA A 34 -7.09 5.01 -10.50
N ARG A 35 -6.59 4.60 -11.67
CA ARG A 35 -6.00 3.27 -11.85
C ARG A 35 -4.55 3.27 -11.37
N ILE A 36 -4.08 2.07 -11.06
CA ILE A 36 -2.70 1.78 -10.67
C ILE A 36 -1.68 2.15 -11.77
N THR A 37 -2.09 2.30 -13.04
CA THR A 37 -1.16 2.62 -14.14
C THR A 37 -1.72 3.69 -15.09
N THR A 38 -0.83 4.43 -15.73
CA THR A 38 -1.13 5.53 -16.66
C THR A 38 -0.66 5.19 -18.08
N PRO A 39 -1.21 5.84 -19.13
CA PRO A 39 -0.72 5.67 -20.49
C PRO A 39 0.79 5.94 -20.61
N GLU A 40 1.29 7.01 -19.98
CA GLU A 40 2.72 7.32 -19.91
C GLU A 40 3.54 6.15 -19.33
N LYS A 41 3.09 5.55 -18.22
CA LYS A 41 3.79 4.42 -17.60
C LYS A 41 3.81 3.20 -18.51
N LEU A 42 2.71 2.89 -19.19
CA LEU A 42 2.66 1.78 -20.16
C LEU A 42 3.56 2.04 -21.36
N LEU A 43 3.54 3.25 -21.92
CA LEU A 43 4.40 3.63 -23.04
C LEU A 43 5.87 3.59 -22.65
N SER A 44 6.24 3.98 -21.42
CA SER A 44 7.63 3.95 -20.95
C SER A 44 8.28 2.56 -21.01
N ALA A 45 7.47 1.49 -21.07
CA ALA A 45 7.94 0.12 -21.21
C ALA A 45 8.23 -0.28 -22.67
N LEU A 46 7.91 0.56 -23.65
CA LEU A 46 8.07 0.29 -25.07
C LEU A 46 9.29 1.03 -25.65
N PRO A 47 10.04 0.44 -26.60
CA PRO A 47 11.21 1.08 -27.22
C PRO A 47 10.91 2.44 -27.89
N TYR A 48 9.68 2.63 -28.37
CA TYR A 48 9.19 3.86 -29.00
C TYR A 48 8.32 4.73 -28.08
N GLY A 49 8.31 4.41 -26.77
CA GLY A 49 7.44 5.01 -25.76
C GLY A 49 7.56 6.52 -25.62
N ALA A 50 8.79 7.06 -25.64
CA ALA A 50 9.03 8.48 -25.48
C ALA A 50 8.42 9.31 -26.63
N ALA A 51 8.61 8.87 -27.87
CA ALA A 51 8.03 9.53 -29.04
C ALA A 51 6.49 9.45 -29.04
N ARG A 52 5.93 8.30 -28.62
CA ARG A 52 4.49 8.13 -28.47
C ARG A 52 3.90 9.02 -27.38
N THR A 53 4.58 9.13 -26.25
CA THR A 53 4.15 9.99 -25.13
C THR A 53 4.09 11.46 -25.59
N ALA A 54 5.14 11.95 -26.27
CA ALA A 54 5.14 13.32 -26.79
C ALA A 54 4.02 13.57 -27.83
N ALA A 55 3.76 12.59 -28.72
CA ALA A 55 2.68 12.68 -29.69
C ALA A 55 1.30 12.69 -29.00
N LEU A 56 1.13 11.86 -27.98
CA LEU A 56 -0.08 11.77 -27.19
C LEU A 56 -0.35 13.07 -26.44
N ASP A 57 0.65 13.63 -25.77
CA ASP A 57 0.54 14.91 -25.06
C ASP A 57 0.16 16.05 -26.01
N ALA A 58 0.79 16.12 -27.19
CA ALA A 58 0.48 17.12 -28.21
C ALA A 58 -0.97 17.00 -28.72
N ALA A 59 -1.48 15.78 -28.89
CA ALA A 59 -2.84 15.53 -29.35
C ALA A 59 -3.90 15.76 -28.25
N LEU A 60 -3.57 15.51 -26.99
CA LEU A 60 -4.46 15.74 -25.85
C LEU A 60 -4.49 17.21 -25.40
N ALA A 61 -3.40 17.97 -25.57
CA ALA A 61 -3.28 19.36 -25.13
C ALA A 61 -4.42 20.31 -25.54
N PRO A 62 -4.98 20.27 -26.77
CA PRO A 62 -6.09 21.15 -27.16
C PRO A 62 -7.45 20.72 -26.58
N ILE A 63 -7.58 19.50 -26.05
CA ILE A 63 -8.85 18.98 -25.54
C ILE A 63 -9.17 19.62 -24.19
N ARG A 64 -10.19 20.47 -24.18
CA ARG A 64 -10.67 21.09 -22.94
C ARG A 64 -11.45 20.10 -22.11
N VAL A 65 -11.14 20.06 -20.83
CA VAL A 65 -11.93 19.33 -19.84
C VAL A 65 -13.33 19.94 -19.72
N THR A 66 -14.34 19.21 -20.21
CA THR A 66 -15.73 19.67 -20.17
C THR A 66 -16.34 19.55 -18.75
N PRO A 67 -17.37 20.35 -18.40
CA PRO A 67 -18.10 20.16 -17.15
C PRO A 67 -18.74 18.77 -17.02
N ALA A 68 -19.17 18.16 -18.12
CA ALA A 68 -19.70 16.79 -18.14
C ALA A 68 -18.61 15.77 -17.80
N ALA A 69 -17.44 15.87 -18.43
CA ALA A 69 -16.29 15.03 -18.09
C ALA A 69 -15.83 15.22 -16.64
N SER A 70 -15.88 16.45 -16.11
CA SER A 70 -15.62 16.73 -14.69
C SER A 70 -16.62 16.04 -13.78
N ARG A 71 -17.93 16.16 -14.04
CA ARG A 71 -18.96 15.45 -13.25
C ARG A 71 -18.78 13.93 -13.31
N ALA A 72 -18.51 13.38 -14.48
CA ALA A 72 -18.30 11.94 -14.66
C ALA A 72 -17.05 11.45 -13.91
N ARG A 73 -15.98 12.25 -13.86
CA ARG A 73 -14.81 11.96 -13.03
C ARG A 73 -15.12 12.05 -11.53
N CYS A 74 -15.94 13.00 -11.11
CA CYS A 74 -16.31 13.13 -9.69
C CYS A 74 -17.25 12.02 -9.22
N ALA A 75 -18.13 11.51 -10.09
CA ALA A 75 -19.13 10.49 -9.77
C ALA A 75 -18.55 9.14 -9.29
N ARG A 76 -17.24 8.91 -9.48
CA ARG A 76 -16.54 7.71 -8.98
C ARG A 76 -16.19 7.79 -7.48
N TYR A 77 -16.17 9.00 -6.92
CA TYR A 77 -15.90 9.23 -5.52
C TYR A 77 -17.22 9.35 -4.76
N ASP A 78 -17.21 8.86 -3.53
CA ASP A 78 -18.40 8.89 -2.70
C ASP A 78 -18.49 10.25 -2.01
N SER A 79 -19.70 10.79 -1.93
CA SER A 79 -19.98 12.08 -1.28
C SER A 79 -20.92 11.95 -0.08
N GLU A 80 -21.70 10.87 -0.02
CA GLU A 80 -22.63 10.58 1.07
C GLU A 80 -22.03 9.53 1.99
N PRO A 81 -21.70 9.88 3.26
CA PRO A 81 -21.13 8.93 4.21
C PRO A 81 -22.08 7.77 4.49
N PRO A 82 -21.57 6.55 4.73
CA PRO A 82 -22.42 5.42 5.09
C PRO A 82 -23.03 5.64 6.48
N GLU A 83 -24.17 5.01 6.72
CA GLU A 83 -24.74 4.97 8.07
C GLU A 83 -23.88 4.09 8.97
N LEU A 84 -23.46 4.67 10.10
CA LEU A 84 -22.73 3.96 11.13
C LEU A 84 -23.71 3.47 12.21
N PRO A 85 -23.49 2.30 12.82
CA PRO A 85 -24.31 1.86 13.94
C PRO A 85 -24.25 2.87 15.10
N ASP A 86 -25.28 2.90 15.95
CA ASP A 86 -25.34 3.83 17.08
C ASP A 86 -24.16 3.65 18.04
N THR A 87 -23.76 2.41 18.27
CA THR A 87 -22.62 2.02 19.12
C THR A 87 -21.58 1.23 18.33
N ILE A 88 -20.30 1.49 18.60
CA ILE A 88 -19.16 0.72 18.09
C ILE A 88 -18.30 0.38 19.29
N GLU A 89 -18.04 -0.91 19.50
CA GLU A 89 -17.19 -1.39 20.59
C GLU A 89 -15.78 -0.79 20.49
N ARG A 90 -15.15 -0.51 21.64
CA ARG A 90 -13.82 0.08 21.72
C ARG A 90 -12.84 -0.91 22.36
N PRO A 91 -11.60 -1.06 21.86
CA PRO A 91 -11.02 -0.40 20.67
C PRO A 91 -11.72 -0.78 19.36
N SER A 92 -11.64 0.10 18.37
CA SER A 92 -12.43 0.03 17.13
C SER A 92 -11.58 0.21 15.88
N MET A 93 -11.86 -0.57 14.84
CA MET A 93 -11.26 -0.44 13.52
C MET A 93 -12.28 -0.08 12.44
N LEU A 94 -11.89 0.84 11.56
CA LEU A 94 -12.50 1.04 10.26
C LEU A 94 -11.70 0.23 9.23
N VAL A 95 -12.29 -0.79 8.63
CA VAL A 95 -11.71 -1.53 7.51
C VAL A 95 -12.19 -0.89 6.21
N PHE A 96 -11.26 -0.33 5.44
CA PHE A 96 -11.53 0.37 4.20
C PHE A 96 -11.06 -0.42 2.98
N ASP A 97 -12.00 -0.71 2.06
CA ASP A 97 -11.81 -1.64 0.94
C ASP A 97 -12.06 -0.99 -0.44
N LYS A 98 -12.14 0.34 -0.55
CA LYS A 98 -12.38 0.99 -1.85
C LYS A 98 -11.16 0.87 -2.74
N ILE A 99 -11.23 0.00 -3.74
CA ILE A 99 -10.16 -0.24 -4.71
C ILE A 99 -10.57 0.26 -6.08
N THR A 100 -9.95 1.35 -6.53
CA THR A 100 -10.15 1.90 -7.87
C THR A 100 -9.08 1.45 -8.86
N GLY A 101 -7.98 0.88 -8.35
CA GLY A 101 -6.86 0.31 -9.09
C GLY A 101 -7.04 -1.16 -9.46
N PHE A 102 -6.12 -2.00 -9.03
CA PHE A 102 -6.15 -3.46 -9.17
C PHE A 102 -6.72 -4.10 -7.89
N ARG A 103 -7.78 -4.89 -8.03
CA ARG A 103 -8.38 -5.64 -6.94
C ARG A 103 -8.02 -7.12 -7.07
N ASP A 104 -7.19 -7.62 -6.17
CA ASP A 104 -7.02 -9.07 -5.98
C ASP A 104 -8.08 -9.59 -5.02
N ALA A 105 -9.19 -10.09 -5.56
CA ALA A 105 -10.35 -10.50 -4.75
C ALA A 105 -9.98 -11.58 -3.71
N PRO A 106 -9.26 -12.67 -4.05
CA PRO A 106 -8.78 -13.64 -3.06
C PRO A 106 -8.04 -13.02 -1.86
N SER A 107 -7.10 -12.10 -2.10
CA SER A 107 -6.39 -11.38 -1.03
C SER A 107 -7.34 -10.58 -0.14
N VAL A 108 -8.16 -9.73 -0.77
CA VAL A 108 -9.05 -8.79 -0.08
C VAL A 108 -10.06 -9.55 0.78
N ASP A 109 -10.64 -10.62 0.24
CA ASP A 109 -11.66 -11.42 0.93
C ASP A 109 -11.04 -12.20 2.10
N ALA A 110 -9.80 -12.72 1.94
CA ALA A 110 -9.06 -13.38 3.02
C ALA A 110 -8.67 -12.42 4.15
N ALA A 111 -8.26 -11.20 3.81
CA ALA A 111 -7.96 -10.14 4.76
C ALA A 111 -9.21 -9.73 5.56
N GLN A 112 -10.34 -9.53 4.89
CA GLN A 112 -11.62 -9.24 5.54
C GLN A 112 -11.98 -10.31 6.59
N ALA A 113 -11.90 -11.58 6.21
CA ALA A 113 -12.17 -12.68 7.13
C ALA A 113 -11.18 -12.70 8.31
N ALA A 114 -9.92 -12.29 8.11
CA ALA A 114 -8.95 -12.17 9.19
C ALA A 114 -9.28 -11.04 10.16
N PHE A 115 -9.70 -9.87 9.69
CA PHE A 115 -10.13 -8.78 10.57
C PHE A 115 -11.38 -9.12 11.36
N GLU A 116 -12.35 -9.80 10.75
CA GLU A 116 -13.56 -10.26 11.45
C GLU A 116 -13.22 -11.23 12.58
N ARG A 117 -12.38 -12.26 12.30
CA ARG A 117 -11.91 -13.18 13.33
C ARG A 117 -11.14 -12.47 14.44
N MET A 118 -10.27 -11.54 14.07
CA MET A 118 -9.46 -10.74 15.00
C MET A 118 -10.35 -9.88 15.90
N ALA A 119 -11.31 -9.16 15.32
CA ALA A 119 -12.25 -8.33 16.06
C ALA A 119 -13.08 -9.17 17.04
N GLN A 120 -13.60 -10.31 16.58
CA GLN A 120 -14.35 -11.25 17.44
C GLN A 120 -13.49 -11.79 18.59
N ALA A 121 -12.25 -12.22 18.31
CA ALA A 121 -11.37 -12.81 19.32
C ALA A 121 -10.88 -11.78 20.36
N ARG A 122 -10.78 -10.50 19.96
CA ARG A 122 -10.29 -9.41 20.82
C ARG A 122 -11.39 -8.56 21.44
N GLY A 123 -12.65 -8.75 21.03
CA GLY A 123 -13.75 -7.89 21.43
C GLY A 123 -13.63 -6.47 20.87
N TRP A 124 -12.99 -6.30 19.71
CA TRP A 124 -12.86 -4.99 19.07
C TRP A 124 -14.07 -4.67 18.20
N GLY A 125 -14.45 -3.39 18.14
CA GLY A 125 -15.42 -2.93 17.16
C GLY A 125 -14.84 -2.97 15.76
N LEU A 126 -15.64 -3.38 14.78
CA LEU A 126 -15.25 -3.39 13.37
C LEU A 126 -16.39 -2.80 12.54
N PHE A 127 -16.06 -1.82 11.71
CA PHE A 127 -16.94 -1.35 10.65
C PHE A 127 -16.19 -1.44 9.32
N ARG A 128 -16.80 -2.11 8.33
CA ARG A 128 -16.21 -2.30 7.01
C ARG A 128 -16.96 -1.48 5.97
N THR A 129 -16.23 -0.80 5.10
CA THR A 129 -16.86 -0.07 3.99
C THR A 129 -15.89 0.15 2.83
N ASP A 130 -16.44 0.19 1.62
CA ASP A 130 -15.78 0.72 0.41
C ASP A 130 -16.27 2.13 0.07
N ASN A 131 -17.05 2.77 0.96
CA ASN A 131 -17.53 4.13 0.80
C ASN A 131 -16.52 5.14 1.42
N ALA A 132 -15.79 5.84 0.55
CA ALA A 132 -14.79 6.84 0.91
C ALA A 132 -15.34 8.08 1.61
N ALA A 133 -16.65 8.34 1.57
CA ALA A 133 -17.25 9.46 2.28
C ALA A 133 -17.19 9.30 3.81
N ILE A 134 -16.84 8.10 4.32
CA ILE A 134 -16.48 7.87 5.73
C ILE A 134 -15.28 8.72 6.19
N PHE A 135 -14.41 9.14 5.26
CA PHE A 135 -13.23 9.98 5.57
C PHE A 135 -13.63 11.44 5.78
N ASN A 136 -14.37 11.69 6.85
CA ASN A 136 -14.74 13.00 7.33
C ASN A 136 -14.50 13.09 8.85
N PRO A 137 -14.37 14.30 9.43
CA PRO A 137 -14.05 14.45 10.85
C PRO A 137 -15.10 13.84 11.80
N ARG A 138 -16.37 13.79 11.38
CA ARG A 138 -17.46 13.27 12.21
C ARG A 138 -17.34 11.77 12.42
N ASP A 139 -16.98 11.05 11.36
CA ASP A 139 -16.98 9.59 11.35
C ASP A 139 -15.61 9.04 11.77
N LEU A 140 -14.51 9.64 11.32
CA LEU A 140 -13.15 9.17 11.67
C LEU A 140 -12.89 9.14 13.18
N ARG A 141 -13.41 10.11 13.96
CA ARG A 141 -13.26 10.13 15.43
C ARG A 141 -13.90 8.93 16.13
N ARG A 142 -14.76 8.18 15.44
CA ARG A 142 -15.43 6.99 15.98
C ARG A 142 -14.55 5.74 15.97
N PHE A 143 -13.36 5.83 15.38
CA PHE A 143 -12.43 4.72 15.23
C PHE A 143 -11.09 5.01 15.92
N ASP A 144 -10.39 3.96 16.34
CA ASP A 144 -9.04 4.06 16.92
C ASP A 144 -7.97 3.81 15.84
N VAL A 145 -8.30 3.01 14.83
CA VAL A 145 -7.46 2.73 13.66
C VAL A 145 -8.28 2.70 12.38
N VAL A 146 -7.69 3.19 11.29
CA VAL A 146 -8.14 2.93 9.92
C VAL A 146 -7.22 1.90 9.29
N VAL A 147 -7.78 0.79 8.82
CA VAL A 147 -7.07 -0.28 8.12
C VAL A 147 -7.37 -0.15 6.62
N TRP A 148 -6.36 0.14 5.81
CA TRP A 148 -6.45 0.02 4.36
C TRP A 148 -6.11 -1.42 3.98
N ASN A 149 -7.12 -2.13 3.52
CA ASN A 149 -7.02 -3.52 3.11
C ASN A 149 -6.73 -3.58 1.61
N ASN A 150 -5.45 -3.70 1.26
CA ASN A 150 -5.01 -3.83 -0.13
C ASN A 150 -5.55 -2.74 -1.05
N VAL A 151 -5.73 -1.52 -0.53
CA VAL A 151 -6.32 -0.39 -1.25
C VAL A 151 -5.37 0.06 -2.35
N SER A 152 -5.77 -0.11 -3.61
CA SER A 152 -5.00 0.39 -4.76
C SER A 152 -5.79 1.40 -5.56
N GLY A 153 -5.07 2.31 -6.22
CA GLY A 153 -5.61 3.43 -6.97
C GLY A 153 -6.00 4.64 -6.10
N ASP A 154 -6.51 5.66 -6.78
CA ASP A 154 -6.93 6.91 -6.14
C ASP A 154 -8.37 6.83 -5.60
N ALA A 155 -8.49 6.44 -4.34
CA ALA A 155 -9.78 6.20 -3.68
C ALA A 155 -10.43 7.44 -3.03
N LEU A 156 -9.67 8.48 -2.69
CA LEU A 156 -10.14 9.59 -1.86
C LEU A 156 -10.12 10.94 -2.60
N THR A 157 -11.16 11.76 -2.37
CA THR A 157 -11.19 13.16 -2.79
C THR A 157 -10.18 14.01 -2.00
N ILE A 158 -9.92 15.23 -2.47
CA ILE A 158 -9.00 16.17 -1.80
C ILE A 158 -9.45 16.46 -0.35
N ASP A 159 -10.74 16.68 -0.14
CA ASP A 159 -11.29 16.98 1.19
C ASP A 159 -11.21 15.76 2.12
N GLN A 160 -11.47 14.56 1.60
CA GLN A 160 -11.32 13.30 2.34
C GLN A 160 -9.86 13.05 2.76
N ARG A 161 -8.92 13.32 1.86
CA ARG A 161 -7.47 13.25 2.16
C ARG A 161 -7.07 14.25 3.25
N ALA A 162 -7.59 15.48 3.19
CA ALA A 162 -7.33 16.50 4.20
C ALA A 162 -7.87 16.10 5.58
N ALA A 163 -9.11 15.60 5.63
CA ALA A 163 -9.72 15.08 6.85
C ALA A 163 -8.92 13.90 7.42
N PHE A 164 -8.54 12.94 6.57
CA PHE A 164 -7.79 11.77 6.99
C PHE A 164 -6.40 12.13 7.54
N ARG A 165 -5.67 12.99 6.81
CA ARG A 165 -4.38 13.52 7.26
C ARG A 165 -4.50 14.20 8.62
N SER A 166 -5.47 15.10 8.77
CA SER A 166 -5.68 15.82 10.03
C SER A 166 -5.97 14.87 11.19
N TRP A 167 -6.79 13.85 10.97
CA TRP A 167 -7.12 12.84 11.99
C TRP A 167 -5.89 12.03 12.41
N ILE A 168 -5.06 11.59 11.46
CA ILE A 168 -3.80 10.91 11.76
C ILE A 168 -2.86 11.82 12.55
N GLU A 169 -2.60 13.03 12.07
CA GLU A 169 -1.66 13.96 12.72
C GLU A 169 -2.08 14.32 14.16
N GLN A 170 -3.39 14.18 14.48
CA GLN A 170 -3.97 14.38 15.82
C GLN A 170 -3.97 13.14 16.73
N GLY A 171 -3.51 11.98 16.26
CA GLY A 171 -3.38 10.77 17.09
C GLY A 171 -4.06 9.52 16.55
N GLY A 172 -4.74 9.61 15.41
CA GLY A 172 -5.36 8.46 14.75
C GLY A 172 -4.35 7.38 14.37
N GLY A 173 -4.78 6.12 14.49
CA GLY A 173 -4.02 4.95 14.05
C GLY A 173 -4.24 4.64 12.57
N PHE A 174 -3.21 4.18 11.89
CA PHE A 174 -3.28 3.71 10.51
C PHE A 174 -2.58 2.37 10.37
N ALA A 175 -3.20 1.44 9.64
CA ALA A 175 -2.58 0.21 9.18
C ALA A 175 -2.79 0.06 7.67
N ALA A 176 -1.73 -0.26 6.92
CA ALA A 176 -1.78 -0.48 5.49
C ALA A 176 -1.19 -1.84 5.14
N ILE A 177 -1.85 -2.53 4.21
CA ILE A 177 -1.50 -3.91 3.86
C ILE A 177 -1.24 -3.98 2.36
N HIS A 178 -0.09 -4.54 2.03
CA HIS A 178 0.37 -4.97 0.72
C HIS A 178 -0.01 -3.98 -0.40
N GLY A 179 -1.13 -4.21 -1.12
CA GLY A 179 -1.60 -3.36 -2.22
C GLY A 179 -1.73 -1.87 -1.88
N SER A 180 -1.92 -1.55 -0.58
CA SER A 180 -1.97 -0.18 -0.05
C SER A 180 -0.70 0.64 -0.31
N ALA A 181 0.43 -0.01 -0.56
CA ALA A 181 1.65 0.65 -1.02
C ALA A 181 2.24 0.01 -2.29
N GLY A 182 1.41 -0.65 -3.11
CA GLY A 182 1.81 -1.37 -4.32
C GLY A 182 1.63 -0.59 -5.63
N ASP A 183 1.10 0.64 -5.59
CA ASP A 183 0.91 1.41 -6.81
C ASP A 183 2.25 1.99 -7.34
N PRO A 184 2.51 1.94 -8.66
CA PRO A 184 3.69 2.56 -9.26
C PRO A 184 3.58 4.09 -9.34
N VAL A 185 2.38 4.66 -9.16
CA VAL A 185 2.08 6.10 -9.20
C VAL A 185 1.11 6.46 -8.08
N TYR A 186 1.39 7.55 -7.37
CA TYR A 186 0.50 8.14 -6.36
C TYR A 186 0.24 9.60 -6.69
N PHE A 187 -0.99 10.06 -6.46
CA PHE A 187 -1.39 11.46 -6.61
C PHE A 187 -1.54 12.18 -5.26
N TRP A 188 -0.90 11.64 -4.22
CA TRP A 188 -0.96 12.15 -2.85
C TRP A 188 0.37 11.87 -2.12
N ASP A 189 1.37 12.72 -2.34
CA ASP A 189 2.73 12.50 -1.83
C ASP A 189 2.80 12.33 -0.30
N TRP A 190 2.00 13.08 0.46
CA TRP A 190 1.96 12.92 1.92
C TRP A 190 1.61 11.49 2.35
N TYR A 191 0.69 10.82 1.65
CA TYR A 191 0.34 9.43 1.94
C TYR A 191 1.53 8.50 1.75
N ILE A 192 2.15 8.54 0.59
CA ILE A 192 3.19 7.56 0.27
C ILE A 192 4.54 7.90 0.92
N ASP A 193 4.90 9.18 1.03
CA ASP A 193 6.22 9.60 1.53
C ASP A 193 6.23 9.86 3.04
N THR A 194 5.11 10.31 3.62
CA THR A 194 5.03 10.60 5.07
C THR A 194 4.40 9.45 5.83
N LEU A 195 3.21 9.02 5.41
CA LEU A 195 2.42 8.04 6.14
C LEU A 195 2.93 6.60 5.97
N ILE A 196 3.13 6.15 4.72
CA ILE A 196 3.75 4.86 4.42
C ILE A 196 5.28 4.95 4.56
N GLY A 197 5.90 5.98 3.98
CA GLY A 197 7.34 6.23 4.06
C GLY A 197 8.21 5.50 3.02
N ALA A 198 7.60 4.91 2.00
CA ALA A 198 8.30 4.26 0.90
C ALA A 198 7.45 4.23 -0.37
N ARG A 199 8.05 4.52 -1.52
CA ARG A 199 7.39 4.41 -2.82
C ARG A 199 7.70 3.04 -3.44
N PHE A 200 6.66 2.33 -3.88
CA PHE A 200 6.80 1.09 -4.65
C PHE A 200 7.76 1.26 -5.83
N LEU A 201 8.68 0.31 -6.00
CA LEU A 201 9.49 0.19 -7.21
C LEU A 201 8.88 -0.86 -8.14
N GLU A 202 8.83 -2.10 -7.69
CA GLU A 202 8.33 -3.26 -8.44
C GLU A 202 8.23 -4.48 -7.51
N HIS A 203 7.65 -5.57 -8.01
CA HIS A 203 7.57 -6.85 -7.32
C HIS A 203 8.27 -7.98 -8.08
N THR A 204 8.44 -9.14 -7.43
CA THR A 204 9.00 -10.35 -8.04
C THR A 204 8.25 -10.76 -9.32
N GLY A 205 9.01 -11.06 -10.36
CA GLY A 205 8.52 -11.33 -11.71
C GLY A 205 8.05 -12.76 -11.93
N GLN A 206 8.94 -13.63 -12.42
CA GLN A 206 8.64 -15.04 -12.69
C GLN A 206 9.71 -15.93 -12.06
N PRO A 207 9.34 -16.82 -11.11
CA PRO A 207 8.00 -17.00 -10.56
C PRO A 207 7.51 -15.76 -9.77
N HIS A 208 6.20 -15.50 -9.86
CA HIS A 208 5.54 -14.34 -9.25
C HIS A 208 5.56 -14.43 -7.72
N PHE A 209 5.14 -15.59 -7.19
CA PHE A 209 5.22 -15.90 -5.78
C PHE A 209 6.48 -16.73 -5.49
N GLN A 210 7.28 -16.30 -4.52
CA GLN A 210 8.56 -16.94 -4.19
C GLN A 210 8.65 -17.22 -2.70
N ALA A 211 9.19 -18.39 -2.33
CA ALA A 211 9.60 -18.63 -0.96
C ALA A 211 10.79 -17.70 -0.64
N ALA A 212 10.71 -16.93 0.44
CA ALA A 212 11.83 -16.17 0.97
C ALA A 212 11.82 -16.24 2.48
N ARG A 213 13.01 -16.08 3.07
CA ARG A 213 13.18 -15.99 4.51
C ARG A 213 12.93 -14.56 4.97
N VAL A 214 11.94 -14.40 5.84
CA VAL A 214 11.61 -13.16 6.53
C VAL A 214 12.34 -13.15 7.86
N VAL A 215 13.17 -12.14 8.09
CA VAL A 215 14.02 -12.00 9.27
C VAL A 215 13.48 -10.91 10.17
N ILE A 216 13.36 -11.18 11.47
CA ILE A 216 12.95 -10.20 12.47
C ILE A 216 14.10 -9.21 12.74
N ASP A 217 13.82 -7.92 12.59
CA ASP A 217 14.82 -6.85 12.68
C ASP A 217 14.95 -6.29 14.12
N ASP A 218 13.83 -6.16 14.84
CA ASP A 218 13.80 -5.72 16.25
C ASP A 218 13.03 -6.73 17.12
N PRO A 219 13.67 -7.79 17.62
CA PRO A 219 13.00 -8.83 18.43
C PRO A 219 12.46 -8.30 19.77
N GLU A 220 12.92 -7.13 20.21
CA GLU A 220 12.43 -6.45 21.43
C GLU A 220 11.15 -5.66 21.19
N SER A 221 10.76 -5.43 19.93
CA SER A 221 9.51 -4.77 19.61
C SER A 221 8.33 -5.64 20.06
N TRP A 222 7.39 -5.03 20.78
CA TRP A 222 6.19 -5.71 21.27
C TRP A 222 5.39 -6.38 20.14
N ILE A 223 5.44 -5.81 18.93
CA ILE A 223 4.72 -6.33 17.76
C ILE A 223 5.22 -7.74 17.37
N VAL A 224 6.54 -7.94 17.33
CA VAL A 224 7.14 -9.19 16.83
C VAL A 224 7.68 -10.11 17.92
N ARG A 225 7.56 -9.71 19.19
CA ARG A 225 8.05 -10.49 20.32
C ARG A 225 7.48 -11.92 20.32
N GLY A 226 8.36 -12.91 20.29
CA GLY A 226 8.00 -14.32 20.30
C GLY A 226 7.71 -14.95 18.93
N ILE A 227 7.86 -14.22 17.82
CA ILE A 227 7.77 -14.76 16.45
C ILE A 227 8.97 -15.64 16.07
N GLY A 228 10.04 -15.66 16.89
CA GLY A 228 11.31 -16.29 16.53
C GLY A 228 12.20 -15.34 15.71
N PRO A 229 13.44 -15.74 15.40
CA PRO A 229 14.38 -14.87 14.68
C PRO A 229 14.03 -14.70 13.20
N ASP A 230 13.42 -15.70 12.58
CA ASP A 230 13.02 -15.71 11.18
C ASP A 230 12.00 -16.82 10.90
N TRP A 231 11.32 -16.71 9.75
CA TRP A 231 10.51 -17.78 9.16
C TRP A 231 10.58 -17.71 7.63
N THR A 232 10.27 -18.82 6.96
CA THR A 232 10.15 -18.84 5.49
C THR A 232 8.68 -18.90 5.11
N MET A 233 8.28 -18.02 4.19
CA MET A 233 6.95 -18.05 3.59
C MET A 233 7.04 -17.73 2.10
N THR A 234 5.98 -18.07 1.35
CA THR A 234 5.89 -17.77 -0.07
C THR A 234 4.92 -16.63 -0.30
N GLU A 235 5.38 -15.54 -0.92
CA GLU A 235 4.60 -14.32 -1.17
C GLU A 235 5.05 -13.62 -2.47
N GLU A 236 4.33 -12.56 -2.85
CA GLU A 236 4.79 -11.56 -3.81
C GLU A 236 5.63 -10.52 -3.07
N TRP A 237 6.92 -10.44 -3.37
CA TRP A 237 7.84 -9.57 -2.64
C TRP A 237 8.01 -8.22 -3.30
N TYR A 238 7.64 -7.16 -2.57
CA TYR A 238 7.79 -5.77 -3.02
C TYR A 238 9.18 -5.24 -2.75
N SER A 239 9.70 -4.50 -3.72
CA SER A 239 10.88 -3.65 -3.55
C SER A 239 10.48 -2.19 -3.66
N PHE A 240 11.20 -1.30 -2.98
CA PHE A 240 10.86 0.11 -2.89
C PHE A 240 11.96 0.98 -3.48
N LYS A 241 11.60 2.14 -4.03
CA LYS A 241 12.54 3.10 -4.64
C LYS A 241 13.57 3.64 -3.65
N SER A 242 13.20 3.67 -2.37
CA SER A 242 14.05 4.07 -1.26
C SER A 242 13.78 3.16 -0.08
N ASN A 243 14.81 2.89 0.71
CA ASN A 243 14.69 2.09 1.91
C ASN A 243 13.90 2.87 3.00
N PRO A 244 12.76 2.35 3.53
CA PRO A 244 11.96 3.06 4.53
C PRO A 244 12.71 3.34 5.84
N ARG A 245 13.74 2.54 6.17
CA ARG A 245 14.59 2.77 7.35
C ARG A 245 15.32 4.10 7.28
N THR A 246 15.86 4.45 6.11
CA THR A 246 16.56 5.74 5.93
C THR A 246 15.58 6.93 5.93
N ALA A 247 14.30 6.66 5.67
CA ALA A 247 13.21 7.63 5.84
C ALA A 247 12.68 7.69 7.28
N GLY A 248 13.35 7.05 8.25
CA GLY A 248 13.02 7.11 9.68
C GLY A 248 12.02 6.06 10.18
N ALA A 249 11.70 5.04 9.39
CA ALA A 249 10.82 3.96 9.84
C ALA A 249 11.50 3.06 10.89
N HIS A 250 10.71 2.55 11.83
CA HIS A 250 11.11 1.47 12.71
C HIS A 250 10.78 0.14 12.04
N VAL A 251 11.81 -0.49 11.47
CA VAL A 251 11.67 -1.77 10.75
C VAL A 251 11.45 -2.90 11.75
N LEU A 252 10.46 -3.74 11.46
CA LEU A 252 10.09 -4.91 12.25
C LEU A 252 10.60 -6.21 11.62
N ALA A 253 10.57 -6.27 10.29
CA ALA A 253 11.01 -7.43 9.53
C ALA A 253 11.59 -7.04 8.17
N THR A 254 12.57 -7.81 7.70
CA THR A 254 13.26 -7.66 6.42
C THR A 254 13.28 -8.98 5.64
N LEU A 255 13.52 -8.95 4.33
CA LEU A 255 13.81 -10.15 3.53
C LEU A 255 15.30 -10.47 3.50
N ASP A 256 15.61 -11.77 3.50
CA ASP A 256 16.92 -12.27 3.11
C ASP A 256 16.97 -12.51 1.59
N GLU A 257 17.56 -11.55 0.86
CA GLU A 257 17.70 -11.57 -0.61
C GLU A 257 18.57 -12.73 -1.15
N THR A 258 19.21 -13.52 -0.28
CA THR A 258 19.93 -14.73 -0.71
C THR A 258 19.02 -15.96 -0.84
N THR A 259 17.77 -15.85 -0.39
CA THR A 259 16.82 -16.98 -0.33
C THR A 259 15.77 -16.98 -1.43
N TYR A 260 15.74 -15.94 -2.27
CA TYR A 260 14.84 -15.81 -3.41
C TYR A 260 15.50 -14.99 -4.53
N ASP A 261 14.81 -14.87 -5.67
CA ASP A 261 15.30 -14.11 -6.82
C ASP A 261 14.50 -12.80 -6.99
N PRO A 262 15.00 -11.66 -6.46
CA PRO A 262 14.38 -10.34 -6.59
C PRO A 262 14.58 -9.76 -8.00
N ILE A 263 14.01 -10.41 -9.00
CA ILE A 263 14.07 -9.97 -10.40
C ILE A 263 12.65 -9.62 -10.86
N SER A 264 12.48 -8.45 -11.47
CA SER A 264 11.18 -8.04 -12.00
C SER A 264 10.78 -8.88 -13.20
N ARG A 265 9.51 -8.81 -13.61
CA ARG A 265 9.06 -9.45 -14.86
C ARG A 265 9.85 -8.99 -16.10
N ARG A 266 10.47 -7.81 -16.03
CA ARG A 266 11.29 -7.22 -17.11
C ARG A 266 12.78 -7.58 -17.01
N GLY A 267 13.19 -8.38 -16.01
CA GLY A 267 14.59 -8.74 -15.80
C GLY A 267 15.42 -7.69 -15.06
N GLU A 268 14.78 -6.71 -14.41
CA GLU A 268 15.47 -5.70 -13.61
C GLU A 268 15.84 -6.28 -12.24
N ASP A 269 17.04 -5.95 -11.74
CA ASP A 269 17.44 -6.30 -10.37
C ASP A 269 16.71 -5.42 -9.36
N LEU A 270 15.98 -6.05 -8.45
CA LEU A 270 15.17 -5.40 -7.42
C LEU A 270 15.81 -5.44 -6.03
N ARG A 271 17.05 -5.94 -5.90
CA ARG A 271 17.77 -5.97 -4.62
C ARG A 271 17.88 -4.58 -4.00
N MET A 272 17.54 -4.49 -2.73
CA MET A 272 17.68 -3.34 -1.84
C MET A 272 18.89 -3.48 -0.89
N GLY A 273 19.40 -4.70 -0.68
CA GLY A 273 20.42 -5.03 0.30
C GLY A 273 19.83 -5.12 1.71
N ASP A 274 19.48 -3.99 2.32
CA ASP A 274 18.55 -3.98 3.46
C ASP A 274 17.14 -3.85 2.90
N HIS A 275 16.34 -4.91 3.07
CA HIS A 275 15.03 -5.05 2.41
C HIS A 275 13.86 -5.10 3.41
N PRO A 276 13.45 -3.98 4.02
CA PRO A 276 12.29 -3.94 4.92
C PRO A 276 10.99 -4.36 4.24
N ILE A 277 10.20 -5.18 4.92
CA ILE A 277 8.85 -5.58 4.46
C ILE A 277 7.75 -5.27 5.46
N ALA A 278 8.08 -4.96 6.70
CA ALA A 278 7.11 -4.49 7.69
C ALA A 278 7.77 -3.49 8.61
N TRP A 279 7.08 -2.39 8.88
CA TRP A 279 7.62 -1.30 9.69
C TRP A 279 6.51 -0.47 10.32
N THR A 280 6.91 0.34 11.30
CA THR A 280 6.06 1.39 11.87
C THR A 280 6.66 2.77 11.63
N ARG A 281 5.80 3.79 11.65
CA ARG A 281 6.16 5.20 11.62
C ARG A 281 5.26 5.97 12.58
N CYS A 282 5.80 7.05 13.14
CA CYS A 282 4.99 8.03 13.83
C CYS A 282 4.84 9.28 12.98
N VAL A 283 3.60 9.75 12.85
CA VAL A 283 3.24 10.91 12.02
C VAL A 283 2.60 11.93 12.93
N LYS A 284 3.42 12.89 13.39
CA LYS A 284 3.04 13.78 14.50
C LYS A 284 2.62 12.93 15.71
N ASN A 285 1.36 13.00 16.12
CA ASN A 285 0.84 12.22 17.24
C ASN A 285 0.27 10.85 16.81
N GLY A 286 0.12 10.62 15.50
CA GLY A 286 -0.44 9.40 14.92
C GLY A 286 0.57 8.28 14.78
N ARG A 287 0.04 7.07 14.57
CA ARG A 287 0.79 5.82 14.42
C ARG A 287 0.43 5.17 13.09
N SER A 288 1.45 4.77 12.33
CA SER A 288 1.31 4.10 11.04
C SER A 288 2.03 2.76 11.09
N PHE A 289 1.32 1.69 10.79
CA PHE A 289 1.88 0.35 10.58
C PHE A 289 1.71 -0.03 9.11
N TYR A 290 2.76 -0.56 8.50
CA TYR A 290 2.69 -1.11 7.16
C TYR A 290 3.31 -2.51 7.10
N THR A 291 2.69 -3.39 6.33
CA THR A 291 3.24 -4.69 5.94
C THR A 291 3.08 -4.90 4.45
N ALA A 292 4.14 -5.30 3.77
CA ALA A 292 4.14 -5.72 2.37
C ALA A 292 3.69 -7.17 2.21
N ILE A 293 3.53 -7.94 3.29
CA ILE A 293 2.93 -9.29 3.27
C ILE A 293 1.41 -9.13 3.18
N GLY A 294 0.76 -9.84 2.24
CA GLY A 294 -0.69 -9.79 2.12
C GLY A 294 -1.27 -10.08 0.73
N HIS A 295 -0.49 -10.42 -0.30
CA HIS A 295 -1.09 -10.82 -1.59
C HIS A 295 -1.83 -12.14 -1.44
N ARG A 296 -1.23 -13.08 -0.71
CA ARG A 296 -1.75 -14.44 -0.68
C ARG A 296 -2.81 -14.62 0.40
N PRO A 297 -3.92 -15.33 0.12
CA PRO A 297 -4.88 -15.71 1.16
C PRO A 297 -4.25 -16.43 2.35
N GLU A 298 -3.24 -17.26 2.09
CA GLU A 298 -2.54 -18.04 3.12
C GLU A 298 -1.74 -17.15 4.10
N SER A 299 -1.32 -15.96 3.69
CA SER A 299 -0.57 -15.03 4.53
C SER A 299 -1.37 -14.53 5.74
N TYR A 300 -2.70 -14.53 5.64
CA TYR A 300 -3.59 -14.11 6.72
C TYR A 300 -3.86 -15.19 7.77
N VAL A 301 -3.36 -16.41 7.54
CA VAL A 301 -3.45 -17.54 8.47
C VAL A 301 -2.08 -18.17 8.79
N GLU A 302 -1.02 -17.76 8.10
CA GLU A 302 0.35 -18.13 8.47
C GLU A 302 0.66 -17.55 9.87
N PRO A 303 1.08 -18.39 10.84
CA PRO A 303 1.14 -17.99 12.24
C PRO A 303 1.94 -16.72 12.53
N HIS A 304 3.12 -16.55 11.92
CA HIS A 304 3.99 -15.40 12.19
C HIS A 304 3.42 -14.11 11.58
N SER A 305 2.94 -14.21 10.34
CA SER A 305 2.31 -13.13 9.59
C SER A 305 1.00 -12.66 10.23
N ALA A 306 0.18 -13.60 10.72
CA ALA A 306 -1.04 -13.29 11.45
C ALA A 306 -0.76 -12.55 12.77
N ILE A 307 0.28 -12.98 13.52
CA ILE A 307 0.71 -12.27 14.75
C ILE A 307 1.22 -10.87 14.42
N LEU A 308 2.05 -10.72 13.38
CA LEU A 308 2.58 -9.43 12.93
C LEU A 308 1.45 -8.47 12.54
N LEU A 309 0.47 -8.95 11.76
CA LEU A 309 -0.69 -8.17 11.33
C LEU A 309 -1.53 -7.72 12.53
N GLU A 310 -1.93 -8.66 13.38
CA GLU A 310 -2.77 -8.38 14.54
C GLU A 310 -2.12 -7.37 15.48
N ARG A 311 -0.86 -7.58 15.83
CA ARG A 311 -0.16 -6.71 16.77
C ARG A 311 0.25 -5.39 16.14
N GLY A 312 0.52 -5.35 14.84
CA GLY A 312 0.73 -4.10 14.10
C GLY A 312 -0.51 -3.21 14.13
N ILE A 313 -1.69 -3.80 13.88
CA ILE A 313 -2.99 -3.10 14.01
C ILE A 313 -3.24 -2.67 15.46
N ALA A 314 -3.01 -3.56 16.43
CA ALA A 314 -3.16 -3.25 17.85
C ALA A 314 -2.28 -2.05 18.27
N TRP A 315 -1.02 -2.05 17.83
CA TRP A 315 -0.09 -0.96 18.10
C TRP A 315 -0.57 0.36 17.48
N ALA A 316 -1.08 0.33 16.23
CA ALA A 316 -1.66 1.50 15.60
C ALA A 316 -2.88 2.04 16.37
N MET A 317 -3.74 1.16 16.91
CA MET A 317 -4.85 1.52 17.80
C MET A 317 -4.39 2.15 19.13
N GLY A 318 -3.13 1.99 19.52
CA GLY A 318 -2.62 2.45 20.82
C GLY A 318 -2.58 1.37 21.90
N ILE A 319 -2.51 0.09 21.52
CA ILE A 319 -2.42 -1.06 22.44
C ILE A 319 -0.99 -1.60 22.44
N GLY A 320 -0.43 -1.92 23.62
CA GLY A 320 0.92 -2.48 23.76
C GLY A 320 1.99 -1.42 24.06
N ASP A 321 3.23 -1.64 23.61
CA ASP A 321 4.32 -0.66 23.71
C ASP A 321 4.21 0.37 22.57
N THR A 322 3.46 1.44 22.81
CA THR A 322 3.11 2.45 21.80
C THR A 322 4.11 3.60 21.70
N HIS A 323 5.25 3.49 22.39
CA HIS A 323 6.30 4.50 22.29
C HIS A 323 6.86 4.56 20.87
N CYS A 324 6.86 5.76 20.31
CA CYS A 324 7.48 6.03 19.02
C CYS A 324 9.00 5.83 19.11
N ARG A 325 9.50 4.75 18.52
CA ARG A 325 10.93 4.53 18.30
C ARG A 325 11.28 5.13 16.93
N ALA A 326 12.03 6.22 16.90
CA ALA A 326 12.65 6.66 15.64
C ALA A 326 13.70 5.60 15.22
N GLY A 327 13.75 5.28 13.93
CA GLY A 327 14.57 4.18 13.38
C GLY A 327 16.00 4.16 13.94
N ARG A 328 16.42 3.03 14.51
CA ARG A 328 17.82 2.79 14.89
C ARG A 328 18.62 2.56 13.61
N GLU A 329 19.62 3.39 13.34
CA GLU A 329 20.64 3.04 12.35
C GLU A 329 21.31 1.73 12.81
N LYS A 330 21.36 0.71 11.94
CA LYS A 330 22.19 -0.48 12.19
C LYS A 330 23.63 0.01 12.24
N GLN A 331 24.21 0.14 13.43
CA GLN A 331 25.66 0.29 13.55
C GLN A 331 26.29 -0.93 12.88
N GLY A 332 26.99 -0.67 11.77
CA GLY A 332 27.58 -1.72 10.95
C GLY A 332 28.41 -2.66 11.82
N SER A 333 28.20 -3.96 11.64
CA SER A 333 29.11 -4.99 12.11
C SER A 333 30.48 -4.73 11.47
N ALA A 334 31.32 -3.95 12.15
CA ALA A 334 32.74 -3.91 11.87
C ALA A 334 33.30 -5.28 12.26
N ARG A 335 33.31 -6.20 11.31
CA ARG A 335 34.18 -7.38 11.38
C ARG A 335 35.59 -6.84 11.62
N GLY A 336 36.12 -7.14 12.81
CA GLY A 336 37.47 -6.77 13.20
C GLY A 336 38.44 -7.17 12.11
N LYS A 337 39.18 -6.20 11.59
CA LYS A 337 40.45 -6.47 10.92
C LYS A 337 41.37 -7.05 12.00
N LEU A 338 41.63 -8.35 11.92
CA LEU A 338 42.81 -8.93 12.53
C LEU A 338 44.02 -8.22 11.90
N ASP A 339 44.78 -7.54 12.75
CA ASP A 339 46.08 -6.98 12.43
C ASP A 339 47.09 -8.13 12.34
N PRO A 340 47.72 -8.38 11.18
CA PRO A 340 48.89 -9.24 11.13
C PRO A 340 50.12 -8.38 11.40
N GLN A 341 50.77 -8.65 12.52
CA GLN A 341 52.09 -8.15 12.97
C GLN A 341 52.06 -6.99 13.98
N ARG A 342 52.10 -7.35 15.28
CA ARG A 342 53.24 -7.11 16.18
C ARG A 342 53.05 -7.79 17.52
#